data_AF-A0A7C3EB28-F1
#
_entry.id   AF-A0A7C3EB28-F1
#
_cell.length_a   1.000
_cell.length_b   1.000
_cell.length_c   1.000
_cell.angle_alpha   90.00
_cell.angle_beta   90.00
_cell.angle_gamma   90.00
#
_symmetry.space_group_name_H-M   'P 1'
#
loop_
_entity.id
_entity.type
_entity.pdbx_description
1 polymer ?
#
loop_
_entity_poly.entity_id
_entity_poly.type
_entity_poly.pdbx_seq_one_letter_code
_entity_poly.pdbx_strand_id
1 'polypeptide(L)'
;MTRLFSPRLAGAALWVAALSVPAEIQVISEHRSETDGPPFRFSRVPPASDRDTASRAAFRLLLGEPDDNSGPLTVLHDGRLPAEPDEPAANFFFAAGTRGGRILVDFGSPTPLRYIATFSRHPSTRGPQRYELYGATGDESGFRLAPDETRALAELGWKHLASVNSRPSNGPGGGQHGVLITNPVGPLGPFRYLLFEIHTTDPAIPFGNTFYSEIDAVSADPDFVPNPPAAPAGPAPFTVRTPDGRYSFTLDLSRAPELESWARGTLVPVLLEWYPRLADLLPGQNFEPPREVRIVIRPGRGVAATSGTRITANARWIQRELEGEAVGALVHELVHVLQQYGRRPAGSAPPPGWLVEGIADYLRWFVFEPERHGADLVWLRQQRNVQLRHDAGYRISANFLDWVSRRYNRDLIRHLNAALREGRYEESLWSQWTGHTLQELAEQWRSETEKALAAPEPPPGPALEPR
;
A
#
# COMPACT_ATOMS: atom_id res chain seq x y z
N MET A 1 94.73 -34.58 17.17
CA MET A 1 94.76 -33.69 18.34
C MET A 1 93.71 -32.59 18.16
N THR A 2 92.61 -32.80 18.85
CA THR A 2 91.55 -31.88 19.31
C THR A 2 91.63 -30.41 18.88
N ARG A 3 90.66 -29.95 18.08
CA ARG A 3 90.13 -28.57 18.16
C ARG A 3 88.61 -28.59 17.98
N LEU A 4 87.96 -27.96 18.95
CA LEU A 4 86.52 -27.91 19.18
C LEU A 4 85.79 -27.17 18.05
N PHE A 5 84.67 -27.74 17.61
CA PHE A 5 83.65 -27.07 16.80
C PHE A 5 82.76 -26.23 17.72
N SER A 6 82.70 -24.92 17.49
CA SER A 6 81.66 -24.04 18.04
C SER A 6 80.54 -23.86 17.01
N PRO A 7 79.31 -24.34 17.24
CA PRO A 7 78.19 -24.00 16.39
C PRO A 7 77.62 -22.63 16.80
N ARG A 8 77.42 -21.77 15.81
CA ARG A 8 76.69 -20.50 15.94
C ARG A 8 75.23 -20.80 16.28
N LEU A 9 74.76 -20.33 17.43
CA LEU A 9 73.34 -20.26 17.78
C LEU A 9 72.68 -19.17 16.91
N ALA A 10 71.97 -19.57 15.86
CA ALA A 10 71.00 -18.72 15.19
C ALA A 10 69.70 -18.74 16.01
N GLY A 11 69.43 -17.66 16.75
CA GLY A 11 68.15 -17.46 17.41
C GLY A 11 67.06 -17.24 16.35
N ALA A 12 66.20 -18.24 16.14
CA ALA A 12 64.99 -18.09 15.34
C ALA A 12 63.98 -17.25 16.13
N ALA A 13 63.76 -16.01 15.69
CA ALA A 13 62.63 -15.21 16.17
C ALA A 13 61.34 -15.81 15.60
N LEU A 14 60.57 -16.50 16.45
CA LEU A 14 59.19 -16.87 16.13
C LEU A 14 58.35 -15.59 16.07
N TRP A 15 58.01 -15.15 14.86
CA TRP A 15 56.92 -14.20 14.66
C TRP A 15 55.59 -14.94 14.85
N VAL A 16 54.99 -14.82 16.03
CA VAL A 16 53.58 -15.19 16.22
C VAL A 16 52.77 -14.11 15.53
N ALA A 17 52.32 -14.38 14.30
CA ALA A 17 51.30 -13.58 13.66
C ALA A 17 50.01 -13.73 14.48
N ALA A 18 49.65 -12.69 15.23
CA ALA A 18 48.33 -12.60 15.86
C ALA A 18 47.29 -12.55 14.74
N LEU A 19 46.58 -13.66 14.53
CA LEU A 19 45.38 -13.70 13.71
C LEU A 19 44.34 -12.83 14.42
N SER A 20 44.18 -11.58 13.99
CA SER A 20 43.06 -10.74 14.38
C SER A 20 41.80 -11.32 13.77
N VAL A 21 41.05 -12.07 14.57
CA VAL A 21 39.67 -12.42 14.24
C VAL A 21 38.89 -11.10 14.12
N PRO A 22 38.29 -10.76 12.97
CA PRO A 22 37.48 -9.55 12.87
C PRO A 22 36.35 -9.66 13.90
N ALA A 23 36.19 -8.65 14.74
CA ALA A 23 35.13 -8.67 15.73
C ALA A 23 33.76 -8.70 15.04
N GLU A 24 32.89 -9.53 15.57
CA GLU A 24 31.55 -9.77 15.04
C GLU A 24 30.64 -8.56 15.29
N ILE A 25 29.76 -8.25 14.33
CA ILE A 25 28.73 -7.21 14.50
C ILE A 25 27.88 -7.57 15.72
N GLN A 26 27.68 -6.61 16.61
CA GLN A 26 26.88 -6.79 17.83
C GLN A 26 25.47 -6.29 17.63
N VAL A 27 24.50 -7.10 18.02
CA VAL A 27 23.08 -6.74 18.11
C VAL A 27 22.67 -6.68 19.57
N ILE A 28 22.30 -5.49 20.04
CA ILE A 28 21.85 -5.24 21.40
C ILE A 28 20.36 -4.91 21.33
N SER A 29 19.51 -5.72 21.93
CA SER A 29 18.07 -5.45 22.06
C SER A 29 17.72 -5.12 23.50
N GLU A 30 16.92 -4.09 23.69
CA GLU A 30 16.34 -3.72 24.97
C GLU A 30 14.82 -3.59 24.83
N HIS A 31 14.10 -4.13 25.80
CA HIS A 31 12.65 -4.12 25.88
C HIS A 31 12.23 -3.47 27.20
N ARG A 32 11.19 -2.65 27.14
CA ARG A 32 10.58 -2.00 28.30
C ARG A 32 9.06 -2.14 28.22
N SER A 33 8.42 -2.44 29.34
CA SER A 33 6.97 -2.47 29.43
C SER A 33 6.39 -1.05 29.35
N GLU A 34 5.11 -0.93 29.06
CA GLU A 34 4.43 0.39 29.01
C GLU A 34 4.41 1.11 30.37
N THR A 35 4.59 0.39 31.47
CA THR A 35 4.63 0.96 32.83
C THR A 35 6.01 1.43 33.26
N ASP A 36 7.05 1.20 32.45
CA ASP A 36 8.43 1.51 32.82
C ASP A 36 8.77 2.98 32.52
N GLY A 37 8.63 3.85 33.52
CA GLY A 37 9.20 5.21 33.53
C GLY A 37 8.93 6.07 32.29
N PRO A 38 9.78 7.09 31.99
CA PRO A 38 9.64 7.87 30.77
C PRO A 38 9.87 6.99 29.53
N PRO A 39 9.12 7.20 28.42
CA PRO A 39 9.20 6.34 27.24
C PRO A 39 10.58 6.41 26.55
N PHE A 40 10.97 5.30 25.92
CA PHE A 40 12.17 5.09 25.11
C PHE A 40 13.52 5.43 25.78
N ARG A 41 13.62 5.25 27.10
CA ARG A 41 14.89 5.34 27.83
C ARG A 41 15.56 3.97 27.97
N PHE A 42 16.47 3.66 27.06
CA PHE A 42 17.28 2.45 27.09
C PHE A 42 18.67 2.72 27.68
N SER A 43 19.32 1.68 28.18
CA SER A 43 20.63 1.79 28.84
C SER A 43 21.80 1.85 27.86
N ARG A 44 21.69 1.13 26.74
CA ARG A 44 22.74 0.97 25.73
C ARG A 44 22.30 1.45 24.35
N VAL A 45 21.00 1.42 24.04
CA VAL A 45 20.48 1.99 22.79
C VAL A 45 20.45 3.53 22.91
N PRO A 46 21.15 4.28 22.06
CA PRO A 46 21.08 5.74 22.03
C PRO A 46 19.65 6.23 21.83
N PRO A 47 19.29 7.44 22.28
CA PRO A 47 17.98 8.02 21.98
C PRO A 47 17.84 8.31 20.48
N ALA A 48 16.61 8.21 19.97
CA ALA A 48 16.25 8.64 18.61
C ALA A 48 16.63 10.11 18.37
N SER A 49 16.95 10.44 17.12
CA SER A 49 17.51 11.75 16.75
C SER A 49 16.96 12.26 15.43
N ASP A 50 16.56 13.54 15.38
CA ASP A 50 16.12 14.22 14.15
C ASP A 50 17.28 14.73 13.26
N ARG A 51 18.53 14.41 13.65
CA ARG A 51 19.77 14.96 13.07
C ARG A 51 20.84 13.90 12.82
N ASP A 52 20.46 12.63 12.84
CA ASP A 52 21.37 11.54 12.51
C ASP A 52 21.61 11.46 10.98
N THR A 53 22.43 10.51 10.52
CA THR A 53 22.72 10.36 9.09
C THR A 53 21.50 9.81 8.32
N ALA A 54 20.61 9.03 8.92
CA ALA A 54 19.39 8.56 8.26
C ALA A 54 18.34 9.68 8.06
N SER A 55 18.29 10.71 8.92
CA SER A 55 17.36 11.85 8.79
C SER A 55 17.38 12.55 7.41
N ARG A 56 18.50 12.46 6.68
CA ARG A 56 18.68 13.02 5.32
C ARG A 56 18.81 11.96 4.22
N ALA A 57 18.71 10.68 4.57
CA ALA A 57 18.73 9.58 3.61
C ALA A 57 17.38 9.46 2.88
N ALA A 58 17.36 8.71 1.77
CA ALA A 58 16.13 8.43 1.05
C ALA A 58 15.60 7.04 1.44
N PHE A 59 14.41 7.02 2.06
CA PHE A 59 13.69 5.80 2.38
C PHE A 59 12.76 5.41 1.23
N ARG A 60 12.83 4.16 0.77
CA ARG A 60 11.96 3.62 -0.29
C ARG A 60 11.40 2.27 0.12
N LEU A 61 10.12 2.05 -0.13
CA LEU A 61 9.54 0.71 0.00
C LEU A 61 9.80 -0.05 -1.30
N LEU A 62 10.62 -1.10 -1.23
CA LEU A 62 10.89 -1.98 -2.36
C LEU A 62 9.91 -3.14 -2.43
N LEU A 63 9.42 -3.61 -1.28
CA LEU A 63 8.48 -4.72 -1.21
C LEU A 63 7.53 -4.57 -0.01
N GLY A 64 6.33 -5.12 -0.15
CA GLY A 64 5.32 -5.20 0.90
C GLY A 64 4.26 -4.12 0.79
N GLU A 65 3.16 -4.33 1.50
CA GLU A 65 2.00 -3.43 1.51
C GLU A 65 1.85 -2.78 2.90
N PRO A 66 2.01 -1.45 3.02
CA PRO A 66 1.72 -0.77 4.27
C PRO A 66 0.23 -0.92 4.63
N ASP A 67 -0.07 -1.04 5.92
CA ASP A 67 -1.45 -1.01 6.38
C ASP A 67 -2.09 0.36 6.09
N ASP A 68 -3.41 0.38 5.89
CA ASP A 68 -4.15 1.61 5.60
C ASP A 68 -4.12 2.63 6.76
N ASN A 69 -3.80 2.21 7.98
CA ASN A 69 -3.69 3.10 9.15
C ASN A 69 -2.27 3.53 9.51
N SER A 70 -1.26 3.00 8.84
CA SER A 70 0.15 3.26 9.16
C SER A 70 0.57 4.74 8.98
N GLY A 71 1.70 5.18 9.52
CA GLY A 71 2.37 6.41 9.09
C GLY A 71 2.95 6.30 7.66
N PRO A 72 3.28 7.42 7.00
CA PRO A 72 4.14 7.40 5.81
C PRO A 72 5.55 6.88 6.18
N LEU A 73 6.36 6.46 5.19
CA LEU A 73 7.75 6.04 5.45
C LEU A 73 8.61 7.09 6.15
N THR A 74 8.25 8.38 6.05
CA THR A 74 9.00 9.47 6.69
C THR A 74 8.98 9.40 8.21
N VAL A 75 8.01 8.70 8.82
CA VAL A 75 8.01 8.48 10.27
C VAL A 75 9.15 7.59 10.74
N LEU A 76 9.88 6.94 9.82
CA LEU A 76 11.04 6.12 10.18
C LEU A 76 12.34 6.94 10.30
N HIS A 77 12.32 8.23 10.02
CA HIS A 77 13.52 9.07 10.05
C HIS A 77 13.21 10.54 10.35
N ASP A 78 12.12 10.81 11.06
CA ASP A 78 11.70 12.18 11.42
C ASP A 78 12.14 12.60 12.82
N GLY A 79 12.84 11.72 13.54
CA GLY A 79 13.33 11.90 14.90
C GLY A 79 12.22 11.90 15.97
N ARG A 80 11.00 11.49 15.62
CA ARG A 80 9.86 11.46 16.55
C ARG A 80 9.58 10.02 16.97
N LEU A 81 9.05 9.89 18.17
CA LEU A 81 8.62 8.61 18.72
C LEU A 81 7.15 8.75 19.16
N PRO A 82 6.35 7.66 19.09
CA PRO A 82 4.94 7.70 19.45
C PRO A 82 4.74 8.09 20.91
N ALA A 83 3.83 9.03 21.15
CA ALA A 83 3.47 9.51 22.48
C ALA A 83 2.65 8.45 23.23
N GLU A 84 1.76 7.76 22.52
CA GLU A 84 0.89 6.73 23.07
C GLU A 84 1.28 5.30 22.63
N PRO A 85 0.89 4.26 23.39
CA PRO A 85 1.23 2.87 23.05
C PRO A 85 0.69 2.41 21.70
N ASP A 86 -0.50 2.87 21.30
CA ASP A 86 -1.14 2.50 20.04
C ASP A 86 -1.42 3.76 19.22
N GLU A 87 -0.40 4.21 18.48
CA GLU A 87 -0.45 5.42 17.66
C GLU A 87 -0.08 5.10 16.19
N PRO A 88 -1.01 4.55 15.40
CA PRO A 88 -0.72 4.07 14.05
C PRO A 88 -0.11 5.11 13.11
N ALA A 89 -0.54 6.38 13.20
CA ALA A 89 -0.06 7.45 12.35
C ALA A 89 1.41 7.84 12.62
N ALA A 90 1.92 7.55 13.82
CA ALA A 90 3.31 7.79 14.22
C ALA A 90 4.22 6.57 13.97
N ASN A 91 3.71 5.49 13.35
CA ASN A 91 4.46 4.25 13.15
C ASN A 91 4.30 3.70 11.73
N PHE A 92 5.39 3.23 11.13
CA PHE A 92 5.30 2.46 9.91
C PHE A 92 5.04 0.97 10.21
N PHE A 93 4.05 0.37 9.54
CA PHE A 93 3.77 -1.05 9.64
C PHE A 93 3.05 -1.60 8.40
N PHE A 94 3.26 -2.89 8.14
CA PHE A 94 2.67 -3.62 7.02
C PHE A 94 1.24 -4.09 7.33
N ALA A 95 0.44 -4.25 6.28
CA ALA A 95 -0.96 -4.65 6.35
C ALA A 95 -1.15 -6.00 7.06
N ALA A 96 -2.29 -6.17 7.71
CA ALA A 96 -2.63 -7.40 8.41
C ALA A 96 -2.59 -8.62 7.46
N GLY A 97 -2.07 -9.75 7.95
CA GLY A 97 -1.93 -11.00 7.21
C GLY A 97 -0.76 -11.05 6.22
N THR A 98 -0.03 -9.94 6.03
CA THR A 98 1.16 -9.92 5.17
C THR A 98 2.41 -10.41 5.91
N ARG A 99 3.41 -10.86 5.16
CA ARG A 99 4.67 -11.41 5.69
C ARG A 99 5.68 -10.33 6.15
N GLY A 100 5.37 -9.05 5.93
CA GLY A 100 6.31 -7.93 6.04
C GLY A 100 6.69 -7.39 4.66
N GLY A 101 7.93 -6.90 4.52
CA GLY A 101 8.38 -6.27 3.27
C GLY A 101 9.84 -5.81 3.33
N ARG A 102 10.27 -5.06 2.32
CA ARG A 102 11.66 -4.57 2.19
C ARG A 102 11.69 -3.06 2.13
N ILE A 103 12.42 -2.44 3.07
CA ILE A 103 12.65 -1.00 3.11
C ILE A 103 14.12 -0.73 2.79
N LEU A 104 14.35 0.11 1.78
CA LEU A 104 15.65 0.59 1.36
C LEU A 104 15.94 1.94 2.01
N VAL A 105 17.15 2.12 2.53
CA VAL A 105 17.73 3.40 2.90
C VAL A 105 18.90 3.69 1.97
N ASP A 106 18.86 4.81 1.24
CA ASP A 106 19.91 5.24 0.30
C ASP A 106 20.57 6.52 0.85
N PHE A 107 21.86 6.45 1.14
CA PHE A 107 22.66 7.59 1.61
C PHE A 107 23.22 8.44 0.46
N GLY A 108 23.09 7.98 -0.79
CA GLY A 108 23.62 8.62 -2.00
C GLY A 108 25.06 8.26 -2.34
N SER A 109 25.88 7.93 -1.35
CA SER A 109 27.26 7.47 -1.52
C SER A 109 27.66 6.52 -0.40
N PRO A 110 28.71 5.68 -0.56
CA PRO A 110 29.19 4.80 0.50
C PRO A 110 29.56 5.57 1.78
N THR A 111 28.95 5.20 2.90
CA THR A 111 29.08 5.87 4.20
C THR A 111 29.64 4.90 5.25
N PRO A 112 30.70 5.26 6.01
CA PRO A 112 31.18 4.43 7.10
C PRO A 112 30.23 4.54 8.30
N LEU A 113 29.30 3.60 8.46
CA LEU A 113 28.33 3.66 9.56
C LEU A 113 28.95 3.25 10.89
N ARG A 114 28.79 4.06 11.94
CA ARG A 114 29.19 3.76 13.32
C ARG A 114 28.20 2.81 13.99
N TYR A 115 26.91 3.10 13.88
CA TYR A 115 25.84 2.26 14.41
C TYR A 115 24.52 2.52 13.68
N ILE A 116 23.59 1.58 13.85
CA ILE A 116 22.20 1.68 13.42
C ILE A 116 21.33 1.40 14.65
N ALA A 117 20.32 2.22 14.91
CA ALA A 117 19.37 2.01 16.00
C ALA A 117 17.93 2.01 15.47
N THR A 118 17.11 1.07 15.92
CA THR A 118 15.71 0.95 15.49
C THR A 118 14.77 0.90 16.67
N PHE A 119 13.64 1.60 16.55
CA PHE A 119 12.68 1.79 17.62
C PHE A 119 11.29 1.30 17.20
N SER A 120 10.55 0.74 18.15
CA SER A 120 9.15 0.34 17.93
C SER A 120 8.37 0.36 19.24
N ARG A 121 7.05 0.54 19.14
CA ARG A 121 6.15 0.52 20.30
C ARG A 121 4.76 0.03 19.92
N HIS A 122 4.24 -0.89 20.72
CA HIS A 122 2.83 -1.30 20.68
C HIS A 122 2.47 -2.05 21.97
N PRO A 123 1.26 -1.95 22.53
CA PRO A 123 0.88 -2.66 23.76
C PRO A 123 0.83 -4.20 23.62
N SER A 124 1.00 -4.74 22.41
CA SER A 124 0.85 -6.18 22.11
C SER A 124 2.06 -6.75 21.35
N THR A 125 1.94 -7.96 20.81
CA THR A 125 2.95 -8.67 20.00
C THR A 125 3.38 -7.95 18.71
N ARG A 126 2.84 -6.76 18.43
CA ARG A 126 3.26 -5.83 17.38
C ARG A 126 4.36 -4.85 17.83
N GLY A 127 4.79 -4.92 19.08
CA GLY A 127 5.92 -4.14 19.60
C GLY A 127 7.28 -4.69 19.17
N PRO A 128 7.56 -6.00 19.30
CA PRO A 128 8.86 -6.57 18.97
C PRO A 128 9.23 -6.42 17.50
N GLN A 129 10.52 -6.30 17.23
CA GLN A 129 11.10 -6.15 15.91
C GLN A 129 11.63 -7.47 15.40
N ARG A 130 11.41 -7.74 14.11
CA ARG A 130 11.98 -8.89 13.42
C ARG A 130 12.37 -8.50 11.99
N TYR A 131 13.66 -8.50 11.70
CA TYR A 131 14.17 -8.19 10.38
C TYR A 131 15.58 -8.75 10.16
N GLU A 132 15.92 -8.94 8.90
CA GLU A 132 17.30 -9.14 8.45
C GLU A 132 17.81 -7.82 7.88
N LEU A 133 19.02 -7.41 8.27
CA LEU A 133 19.66 -6.19 7.81
C LEU A 133 20.79 -6.53 6.84
N TYR A 134 20.78 -5.85 5.70
CA TYR A 134 21.82 -5.94 4.69
C TYR A 134 22.40 -4.56 4.35
N GLY A 135 23.64 -4.54 3.87
CA GLY A 135 24.31 -3.36 3.35
C GLY A 135 24.94 -3.60 1.98
N ALA A 136 25.02 -2.57 1.15
CA ALA A 136 25.72 -2.59 -0.14
C ALA A 136 26.38 -1.24 -0.45
N THR A 137 27.52 -1.24 -1.14
CA THR A 137 28.18 -0.05 -1.69
C THR A 137 27.52 0.42 -2.98
N GLY A 138 26.91 -0.51 -3.73
CA GLY A 138 26.18 -0.26 -4.97
C GLY A 138 27.01 -0.43 -6.24
N ASP A 139 28.31 -0.69 -6.10
CA ASP A 139 29.26 -0.95 -7.18
C ASP A 139 29.72 -2.42 -7.22
N GLU A 140 29.13 -3.28 -6.40
CA GLU A 140 29.38 -4.70 -6.45
C GLU A 140 29.01 -5.28 -7.83
N SER A 141 29.84 -6.19 -8.33
CA SER A 141 29.57 -6.85 -9.60
C SER A 141 28.23 -7.59 -9.54
N GLY A 142 27.31 -7.22 -10.43
CA GLY A 142 25.97 -7.82 -10.47
C GLY A 142 24.98 -7.24 -9.47
N PHE A 143 25.32 -6.15 -8.77
CA PHE A 143 24.43 -5.48 -7.82
C PHE A 143 23.06 -5.16 -8.43
N ARG A 144 21.99 -5.50 -7.69
CA ARG A 144 20.61 -5.14 -8.04
C ARG A 144 19.95 -4.45 -6.86
N LEU A 145 19.62 -3.17 -7.05
CA LEU A 145 19.01 -2.32 -6.03
C LEU A 145 17.60 -2.80 -5.62
N ALA A 146 16.82 -3.28 -6.59
CA ALA A 146 15.50 -3.84 -6.38
C ALA A 146 15.55 -5.35 -6.70
N PRO A 147 15.91 -6.19 -5.72
CA PRO A 147 16.02 -7.63 -5.90
C PRO A 147 14.63 -8.27 -6.04
N ASP A 148 14.48 -9.14 -7.05
CA ASP A 148 13.31 -10.02 -7.14
C ASP A 148 13.26 -10.98 -5.94
N GLU A 149 12.07 -11.47 -5.59
CA GLU A 149 11.91 -12.42 -4.46
C GLU A 149 12.50 -13.81 -4.76
N THR A 150 12.88 -14.08 -6.00
CA THR A 150 13.29 -15.41 -6.47
C THR A 150 14.75 -15.73 -6.20
N ARG A 151 15.58 -14.73 -5.91
CA ARG A 151 17.02 -14.90 -5.67
C ARG A 151 17.43 -14.43 -4.28
N ALA A 152 18.46 -15.06 -3.73
CA ALA A 152 19.02 -14.66 -2.46
C ALA A 152 19.69 -13.28 -2.59
N LEU A 153 19.46 -12.40 -1.60
CA LEU A 153 20.03 -11.05 -1.60
C LEU A 153 21.57 -11.04 -1.73
N ALA A 154 22.25 -12.04 -1.15
CA ALA A 154 23.69 -12.23 -1.27
C ALA A 154 24.17 -12.43 -2.72
N GLU A 155 23.37 -13.07 -3.57
CA GLU A 155 23.67 -13.25 -5.00
C GLU A 155 23.51 -11.95 -5.80
N LEU A 156 22.88 -10.94 -5.19
CA LEU A 156 22.53 -9.66 -5.80
C LEU A 156 23.38 -8.50 -5.26
N GLY A 157 24.51 -8.83 -4.63
CA GLY A 157 25.49 -7.86 -4.12
C GLY A 157 25.18 -7.33 -2.72
N TRP A 158 24.20 -7.89 -2.00
CA TRP A 158 23.88 -7.46 -0.64
C TRP A 158 24.66 -8.25 0.41
N LYS A 159 25.39 -7.54 1.28
CA LYS A 159 26.08 -8.14 2.42
C LYS A 159 25.15 -8.19 3.64
N HIS A 160 24.93 -9.38 4.20
CA HIS A 160 24.22 -9.53 5.47
C HIS A 160 25.02 -8.91 6.63
N LEU A 161 24.35 -8.15 7.49
CA LEU A 161 24.94 -7.44 8.62
C LEU A 161 24.44 -7.95 9.96
N ALA A 162 23.13 -8.21 10.09
CA ALA A 162 22.53 -8.61 11.35
C ALA A 162 21.17 -9.29 11.15
N SER A 163 20.86 -10.23 12.04
CA SER A 163 19.53 -10.80 12.23
C SER A 163 18.94 -10.27 13.53
N VAL A 164 17.77 -9.64 13.48
CA VAL A 164 17.14 -9.01 14.64
C VAL A 164 15.87 -9.74 15.03
N ASN A 165 15.74 -10.04 16.33
CA ASN A 165 14.52 -10.52 16.96
C ASN A 165 14.46 -9.98 18.39
N SER A 166 13.72 -8.89 18.61
CA SER A 166 13.67 -8.23 19.92
C SER A 166 12.60 -8.80 20.87
N ARG A 167 11.99 -9.94 20.53
CA ARG A 167 10.99 -10.58 21.41
C ARG A 167 11.66 -10.94 22.74
N PRO A 168 11.07 -10.55 23.90
CA PRO A 168 11.64 -10.92 25.18
C PRO A 168 11.57 -12.44 25.36
N SER A 169 12.57 -13.00 26.05
CA SER A 169 12.61 -14.45 26.30
C SER A 169 11.49 -14.91 27.24
N ASN A 170 10.95 -14.00 28.07
CA ASN A 170 9.87 -14.25 29.02
C ASN A 170 8.91 -13.05 29.09
N GLY A 171 7.62 -13.28 29.33
CA GLY A 171 6.59 -12.24 29.50
C GLY A 171 5.93 -11.76 28.18
N PRO A 172 4.91 -10.89 28.26
CA PRO A 172 4.25 -10.37 27.08
C PRO A 172 5.22 -9.52 26.25
N GLY A 173 5.21 -9.69 24.92
CA GLY A 173 6.13 -8.99 24.01
C GLY A 173 5.80 -7.52 23.74
N GLY A 174 4.66 -7.01 24.22
CA GLY A 174 4.27 -5.61 24.04
C GLY A 174 5.12 -4.64 24.87
N GLY A 175 5.05 -3.36 24.53
CA GLY A 175 5.89 -2.30 25.11
C GLY A 175 6.76 -1.62 24.08
N GLN A 176 7.83 -1.01 24.58
CA GLN A 176 8.81 -0.25 23.82
C GLN A 176 10.04 -1.11 23.56
N HIS A 177 10.54 -1.08 22.33
CA HIS A 177 11.70 -1.84 21.90
C HIS A 177 12.73 -0.90 21.27
N GLY A 178 13.98 -1.07 21.68
CA GLY A 178 15.14 -0.43 21.06
C GLY A 178 16.13 -1.51 20.66
N VAL A 179 16.64 -1.44 19.43
CA VAL A 179 17.70 -2.32 18.96
C VAL A 179 18.86 -1.46 18.50
N LEU A 180 20.08 -1.80 18.92
CA LEU A 180 21.33 -1.19 18.48
C LEU A 180 22.17 -2.24 17.75
N ILE A 181 22.55 -1.94 16.52
CA ILE A 181 23.49 -2.71 15.71
C ILE A 181 24.78 -1.90 15.60
N THR A 182 25.89 -2.45 16.06
CA THR A 182 27.17 -1.74 16.10
C THR A 182 28.36 -2.70 15.96
N ASN A 183 29.54 -2.15 15.70
CA ASN A 183 30.79 -2.90 15.65
C ASN A 183 31.79 -2.29 16.66
N PRO A 184 32.22 -3.03 17.69
CA PRO A 184 33.12 -2.52 18.73
C PRO A 184 34.51 -2.10 18.23
N VAL A 185 34.97 -2.63 17.07
CA VAL A 185 36.34 -2.43 16.59
C VAL A 185 36.43 -1.52 15.36
N GLY A 186 35.33 -0.89 14.93
CA GLY A 186 35.33 0.01 13.78
C GLY A 186 33.92 0.26 13.22
N PRO A 187 33.80 0.88 12.04
CA PRO A 187 32.51 1.04 11.37
C PRO A 187 31.94 -0.30 10.89
N LEU A 188 30.63 -0.34 10.68
CA LEU A 188 29.89 -1.46 10.08
C LEU A 188 30.18 -1.60 8.57
N GLY A 189 30.45 -0.46 7.90
CA GLY A 189 30.60 -0.33 6.45
C GLY A 189 31.93 0.32 6.02
N PRO A 190 32.06 0.66 4.73
CA PRO A 190 31.15 1.61 4.10
C PRO A 190 29.97 0.98 3.37
N PHE A 191 28.80 1.60 3.47
CA PHE A 191 27.60 1.22 2.71
C PHE A 191 26.89 2.45 2.18
N ARG A 192 26.46 2.42 0.92
CA ARG A 192 25.56 3.41 0.35
C ARG A 192 24.11 3.07 0.66
N TYR A 193 23.80 1.78 0.63
CA TYR A 193 22.46 1.27 0.82
C TYR A 193 22.38 0.41 2.07
N LEU A 194 21.30 0.58 2.83
CA LEU A 194 20.83 -0.43 3.78
C LEU A 194 19.51 -1.00 3.27
N LEU A 195 19.30 -2.29 3.50
CA LEU A 195 18.05 -2.98 3.20
C LEU A 195 17.56 -3.68 4.46
N PHE A 196 16.40 -3.26 4.95
CA PHE A 196 15.66 -3.91 6.01
C PHE A 196 14.68 -4.88 5.38
N GLU A 197 14.97 -6.18 5.47
CA GLU A 197 14.01 -7.23 5.14
C GLU A 197 13.20 -7.54 6.40
N ILE A 198 12.05 -6.88 6.51
CA ILE A 198 11.16 -6.93 7.66
C ILE A 198 10.25 -8.14 7.57
N HIS A 199 10.10 -8.83 8.70
CA HIS A 199 9.21 -9.98 8.83
C HIS A 199 8.15 -9.72 9.90
N THR A 200 6.95 -10.27 9.69
CA THR A 200 5.95 -10.40 10.77
C THR A 200 6.54 -11.13 11.99
N THR A 201 6.15 -10.70 13.20
CA THR A 201 6.61 -11.32 14.45
C THR A 201 6.02 -12.71 14.64
N ASP A 202 4.84 -12.95 14.06
CA ASP A 202 4.17 -14.24 13.98
C ASP A 202 3.28 -14.31 12.73
N PRO A 203 3.59 -15.19 11.74
CA PRO A 203 2.78 -15.32 10.53
C PRO A 203 1.41 -15.97 10.79
N ALA A 204 1.18 -16.61 11.94
CA ALA A 204 -0.12 -17.18 12.29
C ALA A 204 -1.11 -16.14 12.80
N ILE A 205 -0.65 -14.93 13.15
CA ILE A 205 -1.47 -13.85 13.69
C ILE A 205 -1.64 -12.77 12.62
N PRO A 206 -2.88 -12.48 12.15
CA PRO A 206 -3.11 -11.46 11.13
C PRO A 206 -2.52 -10.09 11.51
N PHE A 207 -2.66 -9.69 12.77
CA PHE A 207 -2.08 -8.45 13.31
C PHE A 207 -0.69 -8.70 13.93
N GLY A 208 0.21 -9.36 13.19
CA GLY A 208 1.58 -9.68 13.63
C GLY A 208 2.67 -8.69 13.16
N ASN A 209 2.33 -7.74 12.29
CA ASN A 209 3.32 -6.78 11.79
C ASN A 209 3.63 -5.68 12.82
N THR A 210 4.93 -5.43 12.99
CA THR A 210 5.52 -4.50 13.97
C THR A 210 5.22 -3.04 13.67
N PHE A 211 4.97 -2.24 14.71
CA PHE A 211 4.89 -0.77 14.64
C PHE A 211 6.29 -0.16 14.76
N TYR A 212 6.99 0.01 13.64
CA TYR A 212 8.30 0.65 13.60
C TYR A 212 8.14 2.17 13.76
N SER A 213 8.81 2.72 14.77
CA SER A 213 8.68 4.12 15.18
C SER A 213 9.78 5.02 14.63
N GLU A 214 11.00 4.52 14.47
CA GLU A 214 12.15 5.31 13.98
C GLU A 214 13.32 4.38 13.61
N ILE A 215 14.15 4.79 12.65
CA ILE A 215 15.41 4.15 12.25
C ILE A 215 16.50 5.23 12.18
N ASP A 216 17.40 5.21 13.14
CA ASP A 216 18.61 6.03 13.14
C ASP A 216 19.76 5.24 12.49
N ALA A 217 20.53 5.90 11.62
CA ALA A 217 21.84 5.42 11.19
C ALA A 217 22.83 6.55 11.37
N VAL A 218 23.96 6.29 12.05
CA VAL A 218 24.95 7.34 12.35
C VAL A 218 26.26 7.02 11.67
N SER A 219 26.76 7.96 10.86
CA SER A 219 28.09 7.90 10.25
C SER A 219 29.20 8.00 11.31
N ALA A 220 30.28 7.26 11.11
CA ALA A 220 31.54 7.44 11.83
C ALA A 220 32.29 8.69 11.37
N ASP A 221 31.95 9.22 10.20
CA ASP A 221 32.38 10.52 9.71
C ASP A 221 31.34 11.59 10.10
N PRO A 222 31.65 12.49 11.06
CA PRO A 222 30.71 13.50 11.55
C PRO A 222 30.38 14.58 10.51
N ASP A 223 31.21 14.74 9.48
CA ASP A 223 31.02 15.74 8.42
C ASP A 223 30.26 15.16 7.22
N PHE A 224 29.95 13.86 7.24
CA PHE A 224 29.19 13.21 6.18
C PHE A 224 27.73 13.70 6.16
N VAL A 225 27.34 14.30 5.05
CA VAL A 225 25.95 14.67 4.79
C VAL A 225 25.41 13.81 3.64
N PRO A 226 24.41 12.94 3.89
CA PRO A 226 23.77 12.19 2.83
C PRO A 226 23.22 13.10 1.74
N ASN A 227 23.40 12.67 0.50
CA ASN A 227 22.85 13.35 -0.67
C ASN A 227 22.32 12.31 -1.66
N PRO A 228 21.25 11.57 -1.29
CA PRO A 228 20.66 10.58 -2.18
C PRO A 228 20.13 11.22 -3.45
N PRO A 229 20.19 10.52 -4.60
CA PRO A 229 19.52 10.97 -5.80
C PRO A 229 18.05 11.23 -5.50
N ALA A 230 17.55 12.39 -5.91
CA ALA A 230 16.12 12.65 -5.93
C ALA A 230 15.44 11.50 -6.69
N ALA A 231 14.28 11.05 -6.21
CA ALA A 231 13.46 10.12 -6.99
C ALA A 231 13.30 10.73 -8.41
N PRO A 232 13.49 9.94 -9.49
CA PRO A 232 13.40 10.46 -10.84
C PRO A 232 12.10 11.25 -10.98
N ALA A 233 12.20 12.50 -11.43
CA ALA A 233 11.03 13.32 -11.66
C ALA A 233 10.14 12.58 -12.66
N GLY A 234 8.93 12.20 -12.25
CA GLY A 234 7.99 11.61 -13.19
C GLY A 234 7.60 12.60 -14.28
N PRO A 235 6.87 12.13 -15.31
CA PRO A 235 6.45 13.01 -16.39
C PRO A 235 5.70 14.22 -15.85
N ALA A 236 5.87 15.37 -16.51
CA ALA A 236 5.01 16.51 -16.25
C ALA A 236 3.54 16.10 -16.47
N PRO A 237 2.59 16.62 -15.67
CA PRO A 237 1.19 16.36 -15.89
C PRO A 237 0.79 16.68 -17.33
N PHE A 238 -0.01 15.82 -17.94
CA PHE A 238 -0.45 15.99 -19.31
C PHE A 238 -1.97 15.98 -19.41
N THR A 239 -2.50 16.70 -20.39
CA THR A 239 -3.95 16.81 -20.61
C THR A 239 -4.32 16.18 -21.95
N VAL A 240 -5.35 15.35 -21.92
CA VAL A 240 -6.00 14.79 -23.12
C VAL A 240 -7.43 15.33 -23.21
N ARG A 241 -7.99 15.38 -24.42
CA ARG A 241 -9.34 15.89 -24.68
C ARG A 241 -10.12 14.91 -25.55
N THR A 242 -11.44 14.86 -25.36
CA THR A 242 -12.32 14.12 -26.26
C THR A 242 -12.25 14.69 -27.67
N PRO A 243 -12.53 13.90 -28.72
CA PRO A 243 -12.47 14.38 -30.11
C PRO A 243 -13.34 15.61 -30.39
N ASP A 244 -14.48 15.74 -29.70
CA ASP A 244 -15.39 16.88 -29.79
C ASP A 244 -14.96 18.08 -28.91
N GLY A 245 -13.88 17.94 -28.15
CA GLY A 245 -13.35 18.97 -27.25
C GLY A 245 -14.19 19.24 -26.00
N ARG A 246 -15.26 18.48 -25.75
CA ARG A 246 -16.20 18.74 -24.65
C ARG A 246 -15.62 18.45 -23.27
N TYR A 247 -14.79 17.41 -23.17
CA TYR A 247 -14.20 16.95 -21.92
C TYR A 247 -12.69 16.93 -22.00
N SER A 248 -12.03 17.20 -20.86
CA SER A 248 -10.59 17.11 -20.72
C SER A 248 -10.19 16.39 -19.44
N PHE A 249 -9.10 15.63 -19.54
CA PHE A 249 -8.54 14.86 -18.43
C PHE A 249 -7.10 15.26 -18.25
N THR A 250 -6.75 15.76 -17.06
CA THR A 250 -5.38 16.05 -16.68
C THR A 250 -4.86 14.94 -15.80
N LEU A 251 -3.87 14.19 -16.29
CA LEU A 251 -3.25 13.09 -15.56
C LEU A 251 -1.90 13.54 -14.98
N ASP A 252 -1.73 13.30 -13.68
CA ASP A 252 -0.52 13.59 -12.92
C ASP A 252 0.07 12.28 -12.39
N LEU A 253 1.11 11.80 -13.07
CA LEU A 253 1.88 10.60 -12.70
C LEU A 253 3.30 10.97 -12.27
N SER A 254 3.52 12.22 -11.84
CA SER A 254 4.85 12.72 -11.43
C SER A 254 5.50 11.89 -10.31
N ARG A 255 4.69 11.11 -9.58
CA ARG A 255 5.10 10.20 -8.50
C ARG A 255 4.91 8.72 -8.83
N ALA A 256 4.54 8.38 -10.07
CA ALA A 256 4.37 7.02 -10.57
C ALA A 256 4.77 6.92 -12.07
N PRO A 257 6.01 7.33 -12.43
CA PRO A 257 6.45 7.36 -13.83
C PRO A 257 6.33 6.03 -14.55
N GLU A 258 6.50 4.93 -13.84
CA GLU A 258 6.40 3.57 -14.38
C GLU A 258 5.00 3.22 -14.91
N LEU A 259 3.97 3.95 -14.50
CA LEU A 259 2.60 3.78 -15.00
C LEU A 259 2.29 4.65 -16.23
N GLU A 260 3.23 5.47 -16.73
CA GLU A 260 2.96 6.39 -17.84
C GLU A 260 2.55 5.65 -19.12
N SER A 261 3.29 4.60 -19.50
CA SER A 261 2.99 3.84 -20.72
C SER A 261 1.60 3.20 -20.65
N TRP A 262 1.25 2.61 -19.50
CA TRP A 262 -0.07 2.03 -19.27
C TRP A 262 -1.16 3.10 -19.28
N ALA A 263 -0.94 4.24 -18.61
CA ALA A 263 -1.91 5.31 -18.56
C ALA A 263 -2.21 5.88 -19.96
N ARG A 264 -1.16 6.08 -20.78
CA ARG A 264 -1.32 6.57 -22.16
C ARG A 264 -1.95 5.53 -23.08
N GLY A 265 -1.51 4.28 -23.01
CA GLY A 265 -1.93 3.22 -23.93
C GLY A 265 -3.28 2.58 -23.60
N THR A 266 -3.64 2.53 -22.32
CA THR A 266 -4.81 1.79 -21.83
C THR A 266 -5.85 2.71 -21.19
N LEU A 267 -5.45 3.50 -20.19
CA LEU A 267 -6.41 4.32 -19.44
C LEU A 267 -6.98 5.46 -20.29
N VAL A 268 -6.13 6.22 -20.99
CA VAL A 268 -6.56 7.39 -21.79
C VAL A 268 -7.66 7.03 -22.80
N PRO A 269 -7.53 5.97 -23.64
CA PRO A 269 -8.61 5.57 -24.54
C PRO A 269 -9.95 5.35 -23.80
N VAL A 270 -9.92 4.68 -22.64
CA VAL A 270 -11.11 4.43 -21.83
C VAL A 270 -11.70 5.74 -21.32
N LEU A 271 -10.90 6.69 -20.81
CA LEU A 271 -11.39 7.99 -20.37
C LEU A 271 -12.12 8.74 -21.49
N LEU A 272 -11.51 8.77 -22.68
CA LEU A 272 -12.02 9.50 -23.84
C LEU A 272 -13.31 8.88 -24.41
N GLU A 273 -13.44 7.56 -24.34
CA GLU A 273 -14.63 6.85 -24.83
C GLU A 273 -15.76 6.82 -23.80
N TRP A 274 -15.45 6.47 -22.55
CA TRP A 274 -16.46 6.09 -21.58
C TRP A 274 -16.96 7.24 -20.72
N TYR A 275 -16.15 8.26 -20.42
CA TYR A 275 -16.65 9.40 -19.65
C TYR A 275 -17.84 10.10 -20.32
N PRO A 276 -17.83 10.39 -21.65
CA PRO A 276 -19.00 10.94 -22.34
C PRO A 276 -20.22 10.02 -22.26
N ARG A 277 -20.04 8.70 -22.45
CA ARG A 277 -21.14 7.72 -22.39
C ARG A 277 -21.75 7.64 -20.99
N LEU A 278 -20.92 7.59 -19.95
CA LEU A 278 -21.39 7.59 -18.56
C LEU A 278 -22.13 8.89 -18.23
N ALA A 279 -21.66 10.03 -18.77
CA ALA A 279 -22.35 11.31 -18.62
C ALA A 279 -23.75 11.29 -19.24
N ASP A 280 -23.88 10.71 -20.45
CA ASP A 280 -25.17 10.56 -21.14
C ASP A 280 -26.11 9.57 -20.43
N LEU A 281 -25.57 8.59 -19.70
CA LEU A 281 -26.34 7.63 -18.90
C LEU A 281 -26.83 8.23 -17.57
N LEU A 282 -26.20 9.30 -17.10
CA LEU A 282 -26.49 9.95 -15.81
C LEU A 282 -26.97 11.40 -15.95
N PRO A 283 -27.98 11.70 -16.81
CA PRO A 283 -28.52 13.04 -16.94
C PRO A 283 -29.17 13.51 -15.64
N GLY A 284 -29.45 14.81 -15.55
CA GLY A 284 -30.19 15.40 -14.44
C GLY A 284 -30.76 16.74 -14.85
N GLN A 285 -31.78 17.22 -14.15
CA GLN A 285 -32.32 18.54 -14.45
C GLN A 285 -31.29 19.62 -14.11
N ASN A 286 -31.01 20.52 -15.05
CA ASN A 286 -29.98 21.57 -14.92
C ASN A 286 -28.58 21.03 -14.56
N PHE A 287 -28.30 19.76 -14.87
CA PHE A 287 -27.00 19.15 -14.64
C PHE A 287 -26.17 19.19 -15.92
N GLU A 288 -25.02 19.84 -15.83
CA GLU A 288 -23.97 19.77 -16.83
C GLU A 288 -22.84 18.89 -16.26
N PRO A 289 -22.45 17.80 -16.94
CA PRO A 289 -21.32 16.97 -16.54
C PRO A 289 -20.02 17.80 -16.43
N PRO A 290 -19.17 17.55 -15.40
CA PRO A 290 -17.90 18.24 -15.28
C PRO A 290 -17.03 18.12 -16.55
N ARG A 291 -16.59 19.26 -17.09
CA ARG A 291 -15.79 19.30 -18.33
C ARG A 291 -14.31 19.00 -18.12
N GLU A 292 -13.84 19.10 -16.89
CA GLU A 292 -12.44 18.91 -16.54
C GLU A 292 -12.33 17.94 -15.36
N VAL A 293 -11.58 16.86 -15.56
CA VAL A 293 -11.31 15.85 -14.54
C VAL A 293 -9.80 15.76 -14.31
N ARG A 294 -9.36 15.81 -13.05
CA ARG A 294 -7.95 15.63 -12.68
C ARG A 294 -7.74 14.26 -12.06
N ILE A 295 -6.82 13.47 -12.61
CA ILE A 295 -6.47 12.14 -12.11
C ILE A 295 -5.02 12.19 -11.61
N VAL A 296 -4.82 11.93 -10.32
CA VAL A 296 -3.49 11.89 -9.70
C VAL A 296 -3.17 10.45 -9.34
N ILE A 297 -2.16 9.88 -9.99
CA ILE A 297 -1.67 8.53 -9.72
C ILE A 297 -0.36 8.64 -8.97
N ARG A 298 -0.36 8.14 -7.73
CA ARG A 298 0.81 8.20 -6.84
C ARG A 298 0.78 7.05 -5.85
N PRO A 299 1.92 6.67 -5.26
CA PRO A 299 1.95 5.75 -4.13
C PRO A 299 1.00 6.24 -3.03
N GLY A 300 0.18 5.33 -2.52
CA GLY A 300 -0.85 5.62 -1.54
C GLY A 300 -1.41 4.36 -0.91
N ARG A 301 -2.67 4.47 -0.47
CA ARG A 301 -3.45 3.45 0.23
C ARG A 301 -4.77 3.23 -0.45
N GLY A 302 -5.41 2.10 -0.14
CA GLY A 302 -6.62 1.67 -0.82
C GLY A 302 -6.45 1.56 -2.34
N VAL A 303 -7.56 1.69 -3.06
CA VAL A 303 -7.66 1.56 -4.52
C VAL A 303 -7.58 2.94 -5.18
N ALA A 304 -8.62 3.74 -4.99
CA ALA A 304 -8.74 5.10 -5.47
C ALA A 304 -9.81 5.84 -4.63
N ALA A 305 -9.90 7.15 -4.82
CA ALA A 305 -10.95 7.97 -4.24
C ALA A 305 -11.22 9.23 -5.07
N THR A 306 -12.48 9.64 -5.10
CA THR A 306 -12.93 10.86 -5.77
C THR A 306 -13.32 11.96 -4.79
N SER A 307 -12.89 13.18 -5.09
CA SER A 307 -13.35 14.40 -4.42
C SER A 307 -13.64 15.47 -5.46
N GLY A 308 -14.92 15.83 -5.62
CA GLY A 308 -15.37 16.80 -6.61
C GLY A 308 -15.08 16.31 -8.03
N THR A 309 -14.11 16.94 -8.70
CA THR A 309 -13.65 16.57 -10.06
C THR A 309 -12.24 15.97 -10.08
N ARG A 310 -11.72 15.60 -8.90
CA ARG A 310 -10.38 15.05 -8.74
C ARG A 310 -10.45 13.60 -8.26
N ILE A 311 -9.78 12.72 -9.00
CA ILE A 311 -9.54 11.32 -8.63
C ILE A 311 -8.10 11.21 -8.13
N THR A 312 -7.89 10.53 -7.01
CA THR A 312 -6.56 10.11 -6.55
C THR A 312 -6.52 8.59 -6.49
N ALA A 313 -5.55 7.97 -7.18
CA ALA A 313 -5.45 6.51 -7.25
C ALA A 313 -4.08 6.00 -6.79
N ASN A 314 -4.10 4.83 -6.15
CA ASN A 314 -2.91 4.21 -5.58
C ASN A 314 -2.09 3.50 -6.67
N ALA A 315 -0.94 4.08 -7.00
CA ALA A 315 -0.04 3.55 -8.02
C ALA A 315 0.39 2.10 -7.74
N ARG A 316 0.62 1.74 -6.47
CA ARG A 316 1.06 0.39 -6.09
C ARG A 316 -0.02 -0.66 -6.31
N TRP A 317 -1.28 -0.29 -6.06
CA TRP A 317 -2.40 -1.17 -6.33
C TRP A 317 -2.62 -1.31 -7.84
N ILE A 318 -2.60 -0.21 -8.60
CA ILE A 318 -2.73 -0.22 -10.07
C ILE A 318 -1.68 -1.14 -10.71
N GLN A 319 -0.42 -1.09 -10.27
CA GLN A 319 0.65 -1.95 -10.81
C GLN A 319 0.34 -3.45 -10.68
N ARG A 320 -0.35 -3.87 -9.62
CA ARG A 320 -0.74 -5.27 -9.41
C ARG A 320 -1.97 -5.66 -10.22
N GLU A 321 -2.75 -4.68 -10.63
CA GLU A 321 -4.08 -4.84 -11.23
C GLU A 321 -4.15 -4.36 -12.69
N LEU A 322 -3.00 -4.20 -13.36
CA LEU A 322 -2.91 -3.66 -14.73
C LEU A 322 -3.76 -4.45 -15.73
N GLU A 323 -3.82 -5.78 -15.57
CA GLU A 323 -4.63 -6.71 -16.37
C GLU A 323 -5.94 -7.13 -15.67
N GLY A 324 -6.07 -6.74 -14.40
CA GLY A 324 -7.20 -7.00 -13.52
C GLY A 324 -8.11 -5.79 -13.42
N GLU A 325 -8.28 -5.28 -12.19
CA GLU A 325 -9.31 -4.29 -11.87
C GLU A 325 -8.94 -2.82 -12.09
N ALA A 326 -7.69 -2.51 -12.48
CA ALA A 326 -7.20 -1.12 -12.46
C ALA A 326 -8.03 -0.16 -13.32
N VAL A 327 -8.43 -0.58 -14.52
CA VAL A 327 -9.24 0.23 -15.43
C VAL A 327 -10.65 0.42 -14.86
N GLY A 328 -11.32 -0.67 -14.50
CA GLY A 328 -12.68 -0.64 -13.97
C GLY A 328 -12.79 0.17 -12.68
N ALA A 329 -11.80 0.11 -11.79
CA ALA A 329 -11.76 0.92 -10.58
C ALA A 329 -11.69 2.42 -10.89
N LEU A 330 -10.93 2.85 -11.90
CA LEU A 330 -10.93 4.25 -12.31
C LEU A 330 -12.23 4.65 -13.01
N VAL A 331 -12.90 3.74 -13.71
CA VAL A 331 -14.24 3.98 -14.27
C VAL A 331 -15.28 4.17 -13.16
N HIS A 332 -15.21 3.37 -12.09
CA HIS A 332 -16.04 3.57 -10.88
C HIS A 332 -15.85 4.99 -10.30
N GLU A 333 -14.61 5.46 -10.18
CA GLU A 333 -14.32 6.83 -9.72
C GLU A 333 -14.86 7.91 -10.67
N LEU A 334 -14.84 7.69 -12.00
CA LEU A 334 -15.46 8.61 -12.95
C LEU A 334 -16.97 8.75 -12.73
N VAL A 335 -17.65 7.68 -12.31
CA VAL A 335 -19.07 7.75 -11.94
C VAL A 335 -19.24 8.68 -10.74
N HIS A 336 -18.40 8.60 -9.71
CA HIS A 336 -18.46 9.55 -8.59
C HIS A 336 -18.23 11.00 -9.02
N VAL A 337 -17.37 11.24 -10.01
CA VAL A 337 -17.22 12.59 -10.61
C VAL A 337 -18.54 13.06 -11.23
N LEU A 338 -19.29 12.18 -11.88
CA LEU A 338 -20.58 12.50 -12.53
C LEU A 338 -21.76 12.59 -11.56
N GLN A 339 -21.70 11.90 -10.42
CA GLN A 339 -22.76 11.93 -9.41
C GLN A 339 -22.95 13.36 -8.86
N GLN A 340 -21.86 14.05 -8.50
CA GLN A 340 -21.90 15.42 -7.94
C GLN A 340 -22.92 15.62 -6.80
N TYR A 341 -23.19 14.57 -6.00
CA TYR A 341 -24.21 14.61 -4.93
C TYR A 341 -23.91 15.59 -3.79
N GLY A 342 -22.70 16.16 -3.74
CA GLY A 342 -22.33 17.24 -2.83
C GLY A 342 -22.96 18.59 -3.17
N ARG A 343 -23.51 18.78 -4.38
CA ARG A 343 -24.15 20.03 -4.83
C ARG A 343 -25.67 20.08 -4.59
N ARG A 344 -26.21 19.14 -3.81
CA ARG A 344 -27.64 19.07 -3.47
C ARG A 344 -28.10 20.29 -2.64
N PRO A 345 -29.40 20.62 -2.64
CA PRO A 345 -29.93 21.73 -1.84
C PRO A 345 -29.54 21.64 -0.35
N ALA A 346 -29.35 22.81 0.27
CA ALA A 346 -29.05 22.88 1.70
C ALA A 346 -30.21 22.27 2.52
N GLY A 347 -29.87 21.42 3.49
CA GLY A 347 -30.85 20.72 4.32
C GLY A 347 -31.36 19.39 3.75
N SER A 348 -30.99 19.01 2.53
CA SER A 348 -31.28 17.67 2.00
C SER A 348 -30.55 16.57 2.77
N ALA A 349 -31.24 15.46 3.01
CA ALA A 349 -30.65 14.26 3.58
C ALA A 349 -29.41 13.80 2.78
N PRO A 350 -28.39 13.22 3.43
CA PRO A 350 -27.26 12.66 2.71
C PRO A 350 -27.71 11.49 1.81
N PRO A 351 -27.14 11.35 0.60
CA PRO A 351 -27.44 10.21 -0.25
C PRO A 351 -27.05 8.91 0.48
N PRO A 352 -27.90 7.86 0.46
CA PRO A 352 -27.55 6.57 1.07
C PRO A 352 -26.29 5.99 0.43
N GLY A 353 -25.27 5.69 1.25
CA GLY A 353 -23.97 5.24 0.75
C GLY A 353 -24.05 4.03 -0.17
N TRP A 354 -24.94 3.08 0.11
CA TRP A 354 -25.11 1.89 -0.73
C TRP A 354 -25.59 2.20 -2.15
N LEU A 355 -26.35 3.29 -2.35
CA LEU A 355 -26.75 3.76 -3.67
C LEU A 355 -25.62 4.51 -4.37
N VAL A 356 -24.83 5.28 -3.61
CA VAL A 356 -23.64 5.97 -4.15
C VAL A 356 -22.68 4.96 -4.75
N GLU A 357 -22.31 3.93 -3.98
CA GLU A 357 -21.41 2.87 -4.41
C GLU A 357 -22.07 1.89 -5.39
N GLY A 358 -23.32 1.51 -5.13
CA GLY A 358 -24.05 0.55 -5.96
C GLY A 358 -24.30 1.04 -7.38
N ILE A 359 -24.59 2.34 -7.59
CA ILE A 359 -24.74 2.92 -8.93
C ILE A 359 -23.40 2.93 -9.68
N ALA A 360 -22.30 3.24 -8.99
CA ALA A 360 -20.96 3.24 -9.58
C ALA A 360 -20.57 1.82 -10.04
N ASP A 361 -20.76 0.82 -9.18
CA ASP A 361 -20.49 -0.57 -9.52
C ASP A 361 -21.50 -1.15 -10.51
N TYR A 362 -22.75 -0.67 -10.55
CA TYR A 362 -23.71 -1.07 -11.59
C TYR A 362 -23.20 -0.66 -12.97
N LEU A 363 -22.82 0.62 -13.13
CA LEU A 363 -22.31 1.12 -14.40
C LEU A 363 -20.98 0.46 -14.78
N ARG A 364 -20.13 0.15 -13.81
CA ARG A 364 -18.90 -0.61 -14.07
C ARG A 364 -19.23 -2.02 -14.54
N TRP A 365 -19.85 -2.84 -13.69
CA TRP A 365 -19.95 -4.29 -13.90
C TRP A 365 -21.05 -4.75 -14.84
N PHE A 366 -22.06 -3.91 -15.13
CA PHE A 366 -23.17 -4.31 -16.00
C PHE A 366 -23.28 -3.46 -17.28
N VAL A 367 -22.50 -2.37 -17.40
CA VAL A 367 -22.53 -1.51 -18.59
C VAL A 367 -21.14 -1.36 -19.22
N PHE A 368 -20.10 -1.08 -18.44
CA PHE A 368 -18.73 -0.90 -18.96
C PHE A 368 -18.04 -2.22 -19.27
N GLU A 369 -18.00 -3.15 -18.31
CA GLU A 369 -17.26 -4.42 -18.41
C GLU A 369 -18.10 -5.66 -18.01
N PRO A 370 -19.31 -5.86 -18.57
CA PRO A 370 -20.19 -6.99 -18.21
C PRO A 370 -19.56 -8.36 -18.45
N GLU A 371 -18.65 -8.49 -19.42
CA GLU A 371 -17.92 -9.72 -19.73
C GLU A 371 -16.94 -10.14 -18.62
N ARG A 372 -16.58 -9.23 -17.71
CA ARG A 372 -15.77 -9.56 -16.53
C ARG A 372 -16.58 -10.23 -15.43
N HIS A 373 -17.91 -10.23 -15.52
CA HIS A 373 -18.81 -10.86 -14.58
C HIS A 373 -18.63 -10.43 -13.11
N GLY A 374 -18.00 -9.27 -12.84
CA GLY A 374 -17.48 -8.94 -11.51
C GLY A 374 -18.51 -8.54 -10.45
N ALA A 375 -19.81 -8.63 -10.73
CA ALA A 375 -20.87 -8.45 -9.76
C ALA A 375 -22.07 -9.40 -9.95
N ASP A 376 -22.04 -10.29 -10.95
CA ASP A 376 -23.18 -11.16 -11.25
C ASP A 376 -23.13 -12.50 -10.50
N LEU A 377 -23.98 -13.47 -10.90
CA LEU A 377 -24.00 -14.80 -10.28
C LEU A 377 -22.67 -15.55 -10.39
N VAL A 378 -21.86 -15.33 -11.43
CA VAL A 378 -20.55 -15.96 -11.58
C VAL A 378 -19.63 -15.48 -10.46
N TRP A 379 -19.56 -14.17 -10.24
CA TRP A 379 -18.77 -13.62 -9.14
C TRP A 379 -19.32 -14.01 -7.76
N LEU A 380 -20.65 -14.00 -7.58
CA LEU A 380 -21.29 -14.40 -6.31
C LEU A 380 -20.97 -15.85 -5.92
N ARG A 381 -20.93 -16.78 -6.89
CA ARG A 381 -20.57 -18.19 -6.65
C ARG A 381 -19.13 -18.37 -6.15
N GLN A 382 -18.24 -17.44 -6.47
CA GLN A 382 -16.84 -17.48 -6.03
C GLN A 382 -16.67 -16.99 -4.58
N GLN A 383 -17.68 -16.33 -4.01
CA GLN A 383 -17.60 -15.76 -2.67
C GLN A 383 -17.94 -16.81 -1.59
N ARG A 384 -17.17 -16.80 -0.50
CA ARG A 384 -17.49 -17.59 0.70
C ARG A 384 -18.37 -16.77 1.64
N ASN A 385 -19.48 -17.34 2.10
CA ASN A 385 -20.39 -16.73 3.09
C ASN A 385 -20.92 -15.35 2.69
N VAL A 386 -21.28 -15.15 1.41
CA VAL A 386 -21.82 -13.88 0.93
C VAL A 386 -23.14 -13.54 1.61
N GLN A 387 -23.25 -12.33 2.16
CA GLN A 387 -24.51 -11.81 2.70
C GLN A 387 -25.22 -11.00 1.61
N LEU A 388 -26.36 -11.50 1.15
CA LEU A 388 -27.17 -10.88 0.11
C LEU A 388 -28.05 -9.77 0.68
N ARG A 389 -27.39 -8.66 0.99
CA ARG A 389 -28.00 -7.42 1.47
C ARG A 389 -28.00 -6.38 0.38
N HIS A 390 -29.19 -5.92 -0.04
CA HIS A 390 -29.34 -4.92 -1.09
C HIS A 390 -28.59 -3.60 -0.78
N ASP A 391 -28.38 -3.31 0.51
CA ASP A 391 -27.74 -2.10 1.05
C ASP A 391 -26.26 -2.31 1.46
N ALA A 392 -25.62 -3.39 1.00
CA ALA A 392 -24.20 -3.67 1.32
C ALA A 392 -23.19 -2.76 0.60
N GLY A 393 -23.64 -1.97 -0.38
CA GLY A 393 -22.79 -1.18 -1.27
C GLY A 393 -22.11 -2.02 -2.35
N TYR A 394 -21.39 -1.34 -3.25
CA TYR A 394 -20.55 -1.94 -4.29
C TYR A 394 -21.27 -3.05 -5.08
N ARG A 395 -20.55 -4.12 -5.45
CA ARG A 395 -21.00 -5.28 -6.24
C ARG A 395 -22.33 -5.89 -5.81
N ILE A 396 -22.59 -6.02 -4.50
CA ILE A 396 -23.82 -6.64 -4.01
C ILE A 396 -25.01 -5.73 -4.30
N SER A 397 -24.90 -4.43 -3.98
CA SER A 397 -25.93 -3.45 -4.33
C SER A 397 -26.07 -3.30 -5.84
N ALA A 398 -24.96 -3.35 -6.60
CA ALA A 398 -25.00 -3.32 -8.06
C ALA A 398 -25.77 -4.51 -8.67
N ASN A 399 -25.58 -5.71 -8.12
CA ASN A 399 -26.33 -6.91 -8.51
C ASN A 399 -27.84 -6.74 -8.29
N PHE A 400 -28.22 -6.25 -7.10
CA PHE A 400 -29.62 -5.93 -6.80
C PHE A 400 -30.18 -4.89 -7.77
N LEU A 401 -29.43 -3.80 -8.00
CA LEU A 401 -29.81 -2.73 -8.93
C LEU A 401 -30.01 -3.22 -10.36
N ASP A 402 -29.13 -4.11 -10.85
CA ASP A 402 -29.30 -4.77 -12.15
C ASP A 402 -30.55 -5.64 -12.20
N TRP A 403 -30.79 -6.47 -11.18
CA TRP A 403 -31.98 -7.32 -11.10
C TRP A 403 -33.28 -6.50 -11.15
N VAL A 404 -33.38 -5.42 -10.36
CA VAL A 404 -34.59 -4.55 -10.38
C VAL A 404 -34.71 -3.82 -11.72
N SER A 405 -33.60 -3.28 -12.24
CA SER A 405 -33.58 -2.52 -13.49
C SER A 405 -34.08 -3.35 -14.67
N ARG A 406 -33.59 -4.59 -14.80
CA ARG A 406 -34.00 -5.49 -15.90
C ARG A 406 -35.46 -5.90 -15.85
N ARG A 407 -36.01 -6.03 -14.65
CA ARG A 407 -37.32 -6.66 -14.43
C ARG A 407 -38.48 -5.67 -14.34
N TYR A 408 -38.25 -4.52 -13.71
CA TYR A 408 -39.32 -3.56 -13.41
C TYR A 408 -39.14 -2.23 -14.11
N ASN A 409 -37.91 -1.71 -14.22
CA ASN A 409 -37.69 -0.40 -14.81
C ASN A 409 -36.25 -0.22 -15.34
N ARG A 410 -36.08 -0.27 -16.67
CA ARG A 410 -34.76 -0.14 -17.31
C ARG A 410 -34.11 1.24 -17.13
N ASP A 411 -34.90 2.25 -16.79
CA ASP A 411 -34.43 3.62 -16.53
C ASP A 411 -34.22 3.88 -15.03
N LEU A 412 -34.35 2.87 -14.17
CA LEU A 412 -34.25 2.99 -12.71
C LEU A 412 -32.97 3.72 -12.27
N ILE A 413 -31.82 3.36 -12.84
CA ILE A 413 -30.52 3.92 -12.44
C ILE A 413 -30.43 5.40 -12.77
N ARG A 414 -30.97 5.80 -13.93
CA ARG A 414 -31.10 7.20 -14.32
C ARG A 414 -31.96 7.97 -13.31
N HIS A 415 -33.12 7.42 -12.95
CA HIS A 415 -34.05 8.05 -12.01
C HIS A 415 -33.47 8.17 -10.60
N LEU A 416 -32.83 7.11 -10.08
CA LEU A 416 -32.18 7.10 -8.78
C LEU A 416 -31.07 8.14 -8.72
N ASN A 417 -30.16 8.14 -9.70
CA ASN A 417 -29.06 9.11 -9.75
C ASN A 417 -29.56 10.56 -9.79
N ALA A 418 -30.58 10.86 -10.61
CA ALA A 418 -31.17 12.19 -10.66
C ALA A 418 -31.79 12.60 -9.32
N ALA A 419 -32.58 11.72 -8.70
CA ALA A 419 -33.21 11.99 -7.40
C ALA A 419 -32.18 12.21 -6.27
N LEU A 420 -31.09 11.42 -6.27
CA LEU A 420 -29.98 11.58 -5.31
C LEU A 420 -29.25 12.92 -5.51
N ARG A 421 -28.96 13.29 -6.76
CA ARG A 421 -28.30 14.55 -7.10
C ARG A 421 -29.14 15.77 -6.71
N GLU A 422 -30.44 15.67 -6.92
CA GLU A 422 -31.39 16.75 -6.63
C GLU A 422 -31.82 16.80 -5.16
N GLY A 423 -31.36 15.85 -4.33
CA GLY A 423 -31.71 15.78 -2.90
C GLY A 423 -33.18 15.44 -2.65
N ARG A 424 -33.82 14.73 -3.59
CA ARG A 424 -35.24 14.33 -3.56
C ARG A 424 -35.45 12.83 -3.39
N TYR A 425 -34.39 12.08 -3.13
CA TYR A 425 -34.49 10.63 -2.93
C TYR A 425 -35.28 10.32 -1.66
N GLU A 426 -36.31 9.49 -1.81
CA GLU A 426 -37.14 8.93 -0.74
C GLU A 426 -37.41 7.46 -1.09
N GLU A 427 -37.55 6.58 -0.10
CA GLU A 427 -37.78 5.15 -0.36
C GLU A 427 -39.09 4.86 -1.09
N SER A 428 -40.09 5.75 -0.98
CA SER A 428 -41.36 5.63 -1.69
C SER A 428 -41.22 5.67 -3.22
N LEU A 429 -40.11 6.21 -3.74
CA LEU A 429 -39.83 6.23 -5.18
C LEU A 429 -39.69 4.84 -5.77
N TRP A 430 -39.25 3.84 -4.98
CA TRP A 430 -39.19 2.45 -5.41
C TRP A 430 -40.58 1.93 -5.78
N SER A 431 -41.57 2.13 -4.91
CA SER A 431 -42.96 1.75 -5.19
C SER A 431 -43.53 2.52 -6.36
N GLN A 432 -43.24 3.81 -6.48
CA GLN A 432 -43.72 4.62 -7.59
C GLN A 432 -43.20 4.14 -8.96
N TRP A 433 -41.94 3.70 -9.02
CA TRP A 433 -41.27 3.37 -10.28
C TRP A 433 -41.28 1.88 -10.63
N THR A 434 -41.57 1.01 -9.67
CA THR A 434 -41.54 -0.45 -9.87
C THR A 434 -42.86 -1.14 -9.51
N GLY A 435 -43.76 -0.46 -8.79
CA GLY A 435 -44.96 -1.07 -8.22
C GLY A 435 -44.72 -1.84 -6.91
N HIS A 436 -43.47 -1.93 -6.44
CA HIS A 436 -43.09 -2.67 -5.23
C HIS A 436 -42.27 -1.81 -4.27
N THR A 437 -42.43 -2.03 -2.97
CA THR A 437 -41.57 -1.40 -1.96
C THR A 437 -40.13 -1.89 -2.07
N LEU A 438 -39.17 -1.09 -1.60
CA LEU A 438 -37.75 -1.49 -1.56
C LEU A 438 -37.57 -2.81 -0.79
N GLN A 439 -38.32 -3.00 0.30
CA GLN A 439 -38.27 -4.21 1.11
C GLN A 439 -38.75 -5.44 0.33
N GLU A 440 -39.87 -5.34 -0.40
CA GLU A 440 -40.38 -6.44 -1.22
C GLU A 440 -39.42 -6.79 -2.36
N LEU A 441 -38.83 -5.78 -3.01
CA LEU A 441 -37.83 -5.98 -4.05
C LEU A 441 -36.58 -6.68 -3.49
N ALA A 442 -36.08 -6.21 -2.35
CA ALA A 442 -34.91 -6.79 -1.70
C ALA A 442 -35.14 -8.24 -1.26
N GLU A 443 -36.34 -8.57 -0.78
CA GLU A 443 -36.72 -9.94 -0.43
C GLU A 443 -36.78 -10.85 -1.65
N GLN A 444 -37.46 -10.39 -2.71
CA GLN A 444 -37.58 -11.16 -3.96
C GLN A 444 -36.23 -11.42 -4.60
N TRP A 445 -35.40 -10.38 -4.75
CA TRP A 445 -34.04 -10.51 -5.27
C TRP A 445 -33.22 -11.50 -4.46
N ARG A 446 -33.25 -11.39 -3.12
CA ARG A 446 -32.49 -12.27 -2.23
C ARG A 446 -32.92 -13.72 -2.42
N SER A 447 -34.23 -13.99 -2.34
CA SER A 447 -34.77 -15.33 -2.49
C SER A 447 -34.44 -15.95 -3.85
N GLU A 448 -34.59 -15.19 -4.94
CA GLU A 448 -34.25 -15.67 -6.29
C GLU A 448 -32.75 -15.93 -6.44
N THR A 449 -31.90 -15.05 -5.88
CA THR A 449 -30.44 -15.17 -5.94
C THR A 449 -29.95 -16.36 -5.13
N GLU A 450 -30.45 -16.57 -3.90
CA GLU A 450 -30.14 -17.74 -3.08
C GLU A 450 -30.51 -19.04 -3.79
N LYS A 451 -31.69 -19.07 -4.40
CA LYS A 451 -32.14 -20.23 -5.19
C LYS A 451 -31.23 -20.49 -6.40
N ALA A 452 -30.78 -19.44 -7.09
CA ALA A 452 -29.88 -19.55 -8.23
C ALA A 452 -28.45 -19.97 -7.84
N LEU A 453 -27.98 -19.58 -6.65
CA LEU A 453 -26.70 -20.00 -6.09
C LEU A 453 -26.72 -21.46 -5.60
N ALA A 454 -27.88 -21.93 -5.10
CA ALA A 454 -28.08 -23.32 -4.69
C ALA A 454 -28.27 -24.28 -5.88
N ALA A 455 -28.68 -23.78 -7.04
CA ALA A 455 -28.84 -24.59 -8.24
C ALA A 455 -27.48 -24.99 -8.82
N PRO A 456 -27.34 -26.23 -9.33
CA PRO A 456 -26.12 -26.64 -10.04
C PRO A 456 -25.88 -25.74 -11.25
N GLU A 457 -24.61 -25.46 -11.51
CA GLU A 457 -24.22 -24.57 -12.61
C GLU A 457 -24.75 -25.14 -13.94
N PRO A 458 -25.51 -24.37 -14.74
CA PRO A 458 -25.93 -24.84 -16.05
C PRO A 458 -24.68 -25.13 -16.90
N PRO A 459 -24.70 -26.15 -17.76
CA PRO A 459 -23.60 -26.40 -18.68
C PRO A 459 -23.34 -25.14 -19.52
N PRO A 460 -22.07 -24.85 -19.88
CA PRO A 460 -21.75 -23.66 -20.66
C PRO A 460 -22.61 -23.63 -21.92
N GLY A 461 -23.42 -22.58 -22.03
CA GLY A 461 -24.24 -22.33 -23.21
C GLY A 461 -23.35 -22.08 -24.44
N PRO A 462 -23.87 -22.29 -25.66
CA PRO A 462 -23.14 -21.90 -26.87
C PRO A 462 -22.82 -20.40 -26.79
N ALA A 463 -21.58 -20.05 -27.15
CA ALA A 463 -21.12 -18.67 -27.20
C ALA A 463 -22.13 -17.82 -27.98
N LEU A 464 -22.63 -16.76 -27.35
CA LEU A 464 -23.49 -15.79 -28.02
C LEU A 464 -22.66 -15.13 -29.13
N GLU A 465 -23.12 -15.27 -30.37
CA GLU A 465 -22.52 -14.55 -31.50
C GLU A 465 -22.58 -13.03 -31.25
N PRO A 466 -21.51 -12.29 -31.59
CA PRO A 466 -21.47 -10.85 -31.39
C PRO A 466 -22.59 -10.17 -32.19
N ARG A 467 -23.39 -9.34 -31.51
CA ARG A 467 -24.36 -8.43 -32.13
C ARG A 467 -23.76 -7.05 -32.35
#